data_AF-A0A401PX33-F1
#
_entry.id   AF-A0A401PX33-F1
#
_cell.length_a   1.000
_cell.length_b   1.000
_cell.length_c   1.000
_cell.angle_alpha   90.00
_cell.angle_beta   90.00
_cell.angle_gamma   90.00
#
_symmetry.space_group_name_H-M   'P 1'
#
loop_
_entity.id
_entity.type
_entity.pdbx_description
1 polymer ?
#
loop_
_entity_poly.entity_id
_entity_poly.type
_entity_poly.pdbx_seq_one_letter_code
_entity_poly.pdbx_strand_id
1 'polypeptide(L)'
;MRMSVILSTTYGKKSWIFFCEEQTRIHVPKLLEVIHRYDKTKEWFLGKALYDEQSTIIHHYAFAEDPVVFKYPDFAAGWALSIPLINRLAKQLKIEKPFADFTIDLKHEIALFISEKSNGPQLTSVKEFCTEGKTSPEATNCATTFHTYLPFCGKAVEKRNLFFAVKTCKKFHQERIPIVKKTWEKQAALIEYYSDYADSSIPTQYLGIPNTERGHCGKTFAILERFVSPAVPEVPWIMIVDDDTLIRWTLIVRLSSNLGSVLISCSVGSKRQWPKSPEKQQSPLCR
;
A
#
# COMPACT_ATOMS: atom_id res chain seq x y z
N MET A 1 -8.58 0.74 -11.98
CA MET A 1 -8.73 0.20 -13.36
C MET A 1 -9.68 0.95 -14.28
N ARG A 2 -10.72 1.68 -13.83
CA ARG A 2 -11.56 2.54 -14.72
C ARG A 2 -10.75 3.55 -15.56
N MET A 3 -9.57 3.91 -15.08
CA MET A 3 -8.64 4.85 -15.71
C MET A 3 -8.13 4.38 -17.09
N SER A 4 -7.85 3.10 -17.32
CA SER A 4 -7.27 2.63 -18.60
C SER A 4 -8.20 2.79 -19.80
N VAL A 5 -9.51 2.59 -19.61
CA VAL A 5 -10.52 2.79 -20.66
C VAL A 5 -10.59 4.27 -21.04
N ILE A 6 -10.63 5.15 -20.04
CA ILE A 6 -10.62 6.61 -20.25
C ILE A 6 -9.31 7.04 -20.92
N LEU A 7 -8.18 6.50 -20.48
CA LEU A 7 -6.87 6.83 -21.05
C LEU A 7 -6.76 6.44 -22.52
N SER A 8 -7.25 5.26 -22.89
CA SER A 8 -7.28 4.79 -24.29
C SER A 8 -8.14 5.70 -25.19
N THR A 9 -9.38 6.02 -24.76
CA THR A 9 -10.28 6.87 -25.56
C THR A 9 -9.84 8.34 -25.63
N THR A 10 -9.21 8.86 -24.57
CA THR A 10 -8.84 10.29 -24.49
C THR A 10 -7.48 10.56 -25.14
N TYR A 11 -6.53 9.63 -25.02
CA TYR A 11 -5.13 9.85 -25.40
C TYR A 11 -4.63 8.93 -26.52
N GLY A 12 -5.51 8.30 -27.30
CA GLY A 12 -5.12 7.35 -28.37
C GLY A 12 -4.16 7.88 -29.44
N LYS A 13 -3.97 9.21 -29.55
CA LYS A 13 -2.97 9.85 -30.43
C LYS A 13 -1.56 9.95 -29.81
N LYS A 14 -1.40 9.64 -28.52
CA LYS A 14 -0.10 9.63 -27.84
C LYS A 14 0.60 8.29 -28.12
N SER A 15 1.90 8.23 -27.80
CA SER A 15 2.68 6.98 -27.92
C SER A 15 2.85 6.28 -26.57
N TRP A 16 2.86 7.07 -25.49
CA TRP A 16 3.23 6.63 -24.14
C TRP A 16 2.37 7.32 -23.10
N ILE A 17 2.13 6.64 -21.98
CA ILE A 17 1.62 7.23 -20.74
C ILE A 17 2.65 6.95 -19.65
N PHE A 18 3.09 8.01 -18.98
CA PHE A 18 3.99 7.94 -17.84
C PHE A 18 3.20 8.23 -16.57
N PHE A 19 3.34 7.35 -15.57
CA PHE A 19 2.71 7.46 -14.27
C PHE A 19 3.78 7.80 -13.24
N CYS A 20 3.47 8.73 -12.33
CA CYS A 20 4.39 9.16 -11.28
C CYS A 20 3.62 9.55 -10.02
N GLU A 21 4.28 9.45 -8.87
CA GLU A 21 3.76 9.93 -7.61
C GLU A 21 3.98 11.44 -7.46
N GLU A 22 3.30 12.07 -6.51
CA GLU A 22 3.38 13.51 -6.27
C GLU A 22 4.83 13.97 -6.01
N GLN A 23 5.61 13.17 -5.29
CA GLN A 23 6.99 13.51 -4.95
C GLN A 23 8.02 13.10 -6.02
N THR A 24 7.60 12.43 -7.10
CA THR A 24 8.49 12.07 -8.21
C THR A 24 8.86 13.32 -9.01
N ARG A 25 10.16 13.59 -9.13
CA ARG A 25 10.69 14.66 -9.98
C ARG A 25 11.19 14.09 -11.29
N ILE A 26 10.77 14.70 -12.41
CA ILE A 26 11.06 14.20 -13.76
C ILE A 26 12.00 15.16 -14.48
N HIS A 27 13.10 14.64 -15.00
CA HIS A 27 13.97 15.33 -15.95
C HIS A 27 13.48 15.03 -17.38
N VAL A 28 12.53 15.83 -17.88
CA VAL A 28 11.78 15.56 -19.13
C VAL A 28 12.67 15.22 -20.34
N PRO A 29 13.75 15.98 -20.66
CA PRO A 29 14.61 15.63 -21.80
C PRO A 29 15.20 14.21 -21.72
N LYS A 30 15.55 13.78 -20.51
CA LYS A 30 16.18 12.48 -20.26
C LYS A 30 15.14 11.36 -20.24
N LEU A 31 13.96 11.64 -19.69
CA LEU A 31 12.82 10.74 -19.81
C LEU A 31 12.48 10.47 -21.28
N LEU A 32 12.47 11.52 -22.11
CA LEU A 32 12.25 11.36 -23.55
C LEU A 32 13.36 10.53 -24.19
N GLU A 33 14.64 10.84 -23.95
CA GLU A 33 15.77 10.03 -24.45
C GLU A 33 15.59 8.54 -24.14
N VAL A 34 15.25 8.22 -22.89
CA VAL A 34 15.03 6.85 -22.42
C VAL A 34 13.85 6.18 -23.13
N ILE A 35 12.70 6.85 -23.22
CA ILE A 35 11.47 6.32 -23.82
C ILE A 35 11.66 6.10 -25.34
N HIS A 36 12.41 6.96 -26.03
CA HIS A 36 12.65 6.84 -27.48
C HIS A 36 13.48 5.61 -27.87
N ARG A 37 14.18 4.96 -26.92
CA ARG A 37 14.88 3.69 -27.17
C ARG A 37 13.93 2.52 -27.44
N TYR A 38 12.65 2.66 -27.07
CA TYR A 38 11.65 1.60 -27.19
C TYR A 38 10.70 1.88 -28.36
N ASP A 39 10.46 0.84 -29.16
CA ASP A 39 9.56 0.91 -30.31
C ASP A 39 8.11 1.18 -29.85
N LYS A 40 7.61 2.38 -30.14
CA LYS A 40 6.25 2.85 -29.77
C LYS A 40 5.11 1.99 -30.33
N THR A 41 5.37 1.17 -31.35
CA THR A 41 4.37 0.28 -31.96
C THR A 41 4.20 -1.04 -31.20
N LYS A 42 5.14 -1.37 -30.31
CA LYS A 42 5.11 -2.58 -29.49
C LYS A 42 4.52 -2.33 -28.11
N GLU A 43 4.13 -3.40 -27.44
CA GLU A 43 3.67 -3.39 -26.07
C GLU A 43 4.85 -3.30 -25.11
N TRP A 44 4.88 -2.27 -24.26
CA TRP A 44 5.94 -2.04 -23.28
C TRP A 44 5.37 -1.68 -21.93
N PHE A 45 5.89 -2.37 -20.91
CA PHE A 45 5.71 -2.04 -19.50
C PHE A 45 7.08 -1.72 -18.92
N LEU A 46 7.34 -0.44 -18.64
CA LEU A 46 8.65 0.08 -18.24
C LEU A 46 8.60 0.58 -16.79
N GLY A 47 9.63 0.30 -16.00
CA GLY A 47 9.70 0.75 -14.60
C GLY A 47 11.05 0.44 -13.95
N LYS A 48 11.29 0.97 -12.75
CA LYS A 48 12.31 0.41 -11.84
C LYS A 48 11.75 -0.88 -11.26
N ALA A 49 12.36 -2.02 -11.58
CA ALA A 49 11.84 -3.32 -11.16
C ALA A 49 12.16 -3.59 -9.68
N LEU A 50 11.12 -3.91 -8.92
CA LEU A 50 11.19 -4.51 -7.59
C LEU A 50 10.80 -5.99 -7.69
N TYR A 51 11.26 -6.77 -6.74
CA TYR A 51 10.92 -8.18 -6.54
C TYR A 51 11.04 -8.48 -5.05
N ASP A 52 10.36 -9.52 -4.59
CA ASP A 52 10.45 -9.92 -3.19
C ASP A 52 11.58 -10.94 -3.02
N GLU A 53 12.41 -10.75 -1.99
CA GLU A 53 13.45 -11.73 -1.64
C GLU A 53 12.84 -13.03 -1.09
N GLN A 54 11.66 -12.93 -0.48
CA GLN A 54 10.88 -14.04 0.09
C GLN A 54 9.39 -13.76 -0.06
N SER A 55 8.57 -14.81 -0.09
CA SER A 55 7.11 -14.70 -0.14
C SER A 55 6.61 -13.93 1.09
N THR A 56 6.06 -12.73 0.88
CA THR A 56 5.50 -11.90 1.95
C THR A 56 4.01 -12.19 2.15
N ILE A 57 3.42 -11.86 3.30
CA ILE A 57 1.99 -12.10 3.60
C ILE A 57 1.05 -11.50 2.53
N ILE A 58 1.44 -10.38 1.92
CA ILE A 58 0.68 -9.69 0.86
C ILE A 58 0.88 -10.32 -0.53
N HIS A 59 2.01 -10.99 -0.77
CA HIS A 59 2.37 -11.61 -2.05
C HIS A 59 2.25 -13.15 -2.04
N HIS A 60 1.94 -13.76 -0.90
CA HIS A 60 1.89 -15.22 -0.69
C HIS A 60 0.91 -15.97 -1.62
N TYR A 61 0.00 -15.28 -2.29
CA TYR A 61 -1.01 -15.93 -3.14
C TYR A 61 -0.69 -15.89 -4.64
N ALA A 62 0.38 -15.20 -5.05
CA ALA A 62 0.86 -15.22 -6.43
C ALA A 62 2.39 -15.36 -6.38
N PHE A 63 2.93 -16.46 -6.91
CA PHE A 63 4.37 -16.77 -6.95
C PHE A 63 5.06 -17.14 -5.63
N ALA A 64 4.34 -17.78 -4.70
CA ALA A 64 4.90 -18.24 -3.42
C ALA A 64 6.11 -19.20 -3.55
N GLU A 65 6.25 -19.87 -4.69
CA GLU A 65 7.30 -20.86 -4.95
C GLU A 65 8.59 -20.23 -5.52
N ASP A 66 8.51 -19.05 -6.16
CA ASP A 66 9.68 -18.30 -6.65
C ASP A 66 9.37 -16.79 -6.78
N PRO A 67 9.48 -16.04 -5.66
CA PRO A 67 9.11 -14.62 -5.62
C PRO A 67 10.04 -13.71 -6.43
N VAL A 68 11.26 -14.17 -6.76
CA VAL A 68 12.26 -13.37 -7.50
C VAL A 68 11.90 -13.27 -8.99
N VAL A 69 11.14 -14.23 -9.52
CA VAL A 69 10.73 -14.27 -10.93
C VAL A 69 9.75 -13.14 -11.25
N PHE A 70 8.90 -12.75 -10.29
CA PHE A 70 7.87 -11.75 -10.51
C PHE A 70 8.38 -10.34 -10.21
N LYS A 71 8.29 -9.46 -11.20
CA LYS A 71 8.75 -8.07 -11.10
C LYS A 71 7.57 -7.11 -11.14
N TYR A 72 7.53 -6.20 -10.19
CA TYR A 72 6.55 -5.13 -10.12
C TYR A 72 7.23 -3.76 -10.06
N PRO A 73 6.57 -2.69 -10.54
CA PRO A 73 7.21 -1.39 -10.69
C PRO A 73 7.31 -0.65 -9.36
N ASP A 74 8.43 0.00 -9.12
CA ASP A 74 8.53 1.03 -8.09
C ASP A 74 7.84 2.32 -8.56
N PHE A 75 6.64 2.59 -8.04
CA PHE A 75 5.90 3.81 -8.40
C PHE A 75 6.64 5.11 -8.01
N ALA A 76 7.49 5.10 -6.98
CA ALA A 76 8.26 6.28 -6.58
C ALA A 76 9.23 6.72 -7.70
N ALA A 77 9.78 5.76 -8.44
CA ALA A 77 10.61 6.01 -9.62
C ALA A 77 9.80 6.39 -10.86
N GLY A 78 8.48 6.25 -10.83
CA GLY A 78 7.60 6.33 -11.98
C GLY A 78 7.73 5.12 -12.91
N TRP A 79 6.74 4.97 -13.78
CA TRP A 79 6.62 3.83 -14.70
C TRP A 79 5.85 4.24 -15.95
N ALA A 80 6.03 3.50 -17.04
CA ALA A 80 5.45 3.85 -18.34
C ALA A 80 4.76 2.66 -18.99
N LEU A 81 3.68 2.94 -19.70
CA LEU A 81 3.02 2.00 -20.60
C LEU A 81 3.00 2.57 -22.00
N SER A 82 3.27 1.73 -23.00
CA SER A 82 2.99 2.08 -24.39
C SER A 82 1.49 2.03 -24.66
N ILE A 83 1.02 2.85 -25.61
CA ILE A 83 -0.40 2.89 -25.97
C ILE A 83 -0.94 1.56 -26.52
N PRO A 84 -0.18 0.76 -27.32
CA PRO A 84 -0.60 -0.59 -27.69
C PRO A 84 -0.96 -1.45 -26.47
N LEU A 85 -0.15 -1.42 -25.41
CA LEU A 85 -0.43 -2.16 -24.18
C LEU A 85 -1.68 -1.61 -23.47
N ILE A 86 -1.82 -0.29 -23.36
CA ILE A 86 -3.03 0.32 -22.77
C ILE A 86 -4.30 -0.10 -23.50
N ASN A 87 -4.26 -0.19 -24.83
CA ASN A 87 -5.40 -0.63 -25.63
C ASN A 87 -5.75 -2.10 -25.37
N ARG A 88 -4.76 -2.98 -25.20
CA ARG A 88 -4.97 -4.36 -24.75
C ARG A 88 -5.64 -4.40 -23.37
N LEU A 89 -5.10 -3.67 -22.40
CA LEU A 89 -5.62 -3.63 -21.03
C LEU A 89 -7.06 -3.10 -21.01
N ALA A 90 -7.37 -2.05 -21.78
CA ALA A 90 -8.71 -1.50 -21.90
C ALA A 90 -9.72 -2.50 -22.48
N LYS A 91 -9.30 -3.37 -23.42
CA LYS A 91 -10.13 -4.46 -23.92
C LYS A 91 -10.34 -5.54 -22.86
N GLN A 92 -9.28 -5.96 -22.17
CA GLN A 92 -9.35 -7.00 -21.14
C GLN A 92 -10.30 -6.61 -20.00
N LEU A 93 -10.29 -5.35 -19.60
CA LEU A 93 -11.15 -4.84 -18.52
C LEU A 93 -12.64 -4.77 -18.87
N LYS A 94 -13.00 -4.85 -20.15
CA LYS A 94 -14.39 -5.00 -20.57
C LYS A 94 -14.89 -6.44 -20.37
N ILE A 95 -13.96 -7.40 -20.37
CA ILE A 95 -14.24 -8.84 -20.24
C ILE A 95 -14.21 -9.24 -18.77
N GLU A 96 -13.08 -8.96 -18.09
CA GLU A 96 -12.90 -9.23 -16.67
C GLU A 96 -12.98 -7.93 -15.88
N LYS A 97 -14.10 -7.72 -15.19
CA LYS A 97 -14.20 -6.62 -14.22
C LYS A 97 -13.34 -6.97 -13.00
N PRO A 98 -12.59 -6.00 -12.43
CA PRO A 98 -11.85 -6.24 -11.20
C PRO A 98 -12.78 -6.76 -10.10
N PHE A 99 -12.35 -7.84 -9.44
CA PHE A 99 -13.14 -8.63 -8.49
C PHE A 99 -13.43 -7.90 -7.16
N ALA A 100 -12.70 -6.82 -6.84
CA ALA A 100 -12.83 -6.11 -5.58
C ALA A 100 -12.88 -4.59 -5.78
N ASP A 101 -13.66 -3.92 -4.93
CA ASP A 101 -13.78 -2.46 -4.86
C ASP A 101 -12.59 -1.78 -4.14
N PHE A 102 -11.60 -2.57 -3.68
CA PHE A 102 -10.38 -2.08 -3.04
C PHE A 102 -9.15 -2.88 -3.48
N THR A 103 -8.00 -2.22 -3.54
CA THR A 103 -6.69 -2.79 -3.90
C THR A 103 -5.78 -2.75 -2.69
N ILE A 104 -5.16 -3.88 -2.32
CA ILE A 104 -4.28 -3.94 -1.14
C ILE A 104 -2.87 -3.48 -1.53
N ASP A 105 -2.37 -3.97 -2.66
CA ASP A 105 -1.09 -3.56 -3.24
C ASP A 105 -1.27 -3.34 -4.74
N LEU A 106 -1.50 -2.07 -5.11
CA LEU A 106 -1.72 -1.70 -6.50
C LEU A 106 -0.49 -1.99 -7.39
N LYS A 107 0.74 -1.93 -6.86
CA LYS A 107 1.97 -2.14 -7.64
C LYS A 107 2.07 -3.60 -8.09
N HIS A 108 1.82 -4.51 -7.17
CA HIS A 108 1.81 -5.94 -7.44
C HIS A 108 0.58 -6.34 -8.27
N GLU A 109 -0.62 -5.87 -7.90
CA GLU A 109 -1.88 -6.20 -8.59
C GLU A 109 -1.88 -5.74 -10.06
N ILE A 110 -1.31 -4.57 -10.38
CA ILE A 110 -1.25 -4.11 -11.77
C ILE A 110 -0.27 -4.93 -12.61
N ALA A 111 0.88 -5.29 -12.05
CA ALA A 111 1.86 -6.14 -12.74
C ALA A 111 1.28 -7.54 -13.00
N LEU A 112 0.55 -8.10 -12.04
CA LEU A 112 -0.13 -9.40 -12.16
C LEU A 112 -1.24 -9.35 -13.19
N PHE A 113 -2.02 -8.27 -13.20
CA PHE A 113 -3.07 -8.07 -14.19
C PHE A 113 -2.51 -7.97 -15.61
N ILE A 114 -1.40 -7.23 -15.79
CA ILE A 114 -0.74 -7.13 -17.09
C ILE A 114 -0.24 -8.51 -17.53
N SER A 115 0.51 -9.23 -16.69
CA SER A 115 1.12 -10.50 -17.08
C SER A 115 0.10 -11.64 -17.21
N GLU A 116 -0.61 -11.98 -16.14
CA GLU A 116 -1.44 -13.20 -16.11
C GLU A 116 -2.83 -13.00 -16.71
N LYS A 117 -3.46 -11.85 -16.47
CA LYS A 117 -4.85 -11.62 -16.89
C LYS A 117 -4.97 -11.08 -18.30
N SER A 118 -4.03 -10.24 -18.73
CA SER A 118 -4.06 -9.66 -20.07
C SER A 118 -3.09 -10.33 -21.07
N ASN A 119 -2.30 -11.30 -20.62
CA ASN A 119 -1.22 -11.93 -21.39
C ASN A 119 -0.25 -10.88 -22.00
N GLY A 120 0.01 -9.83 -21.22
CA GLY A 120 0.86 -8.69 -21.53
C GLY A 120 2.34 -8.96 -21.26
N PRO A 121 3.23 -8.03 -21.64
CA PRO A 121 4.65 -8.15 -21.35
C PRO A 121 4.93 -8.04 -19.85
N GLN A 122 5.97 -8.75 -19.39
CA GLN A 122 6.55 -8.55 -18.07
C GLN A 122 7.20 -7.18 -17.96
N LEU A 123 7.39 -6.70 -16.72
CA LEU A 123 8.05 -5.42 -16.48
C LEU A 123 9.49 -5.43 -17.01
N THR A 124 9.80 -4.47 -17.87
CA THR A 124 11.15 -4.18 -18.36
C THR A 124 11.81 -3.17 -17.43
N SER A 125 12.92 -3.57 -16.82
CA SER A 125 13.68 -2.70 -15.89
C SER A 125 14.39 -1.56 -16.63
N VAL A 126 14.20 -0.33 -16.18
CA VAL A 126 14.81 0.89 -16.73
C VAL A 126 15.72 1.52 -15.68
N LYS A 127 17.03 1.56 -15.95
CA LYS A 127 18.04 2.00 -14.97
C LYS A 127 17.96 3.50 -14.67
N GLU A 128 17.46 4.28 -15.60
CA GLU A 128 17.32 5.72 -15.48
C GLU A 128 16.06 6.11 -14.69
N PHE A 129 15.19 5.16 -14.34
CA PHE A 129 14.08 5.42 -13.41
C PHE A 129 14.59 5.18 -12.00
N CYS A 130 14.76 6.26 -11.23
CA CYS A 130 15.46 6.23 -9.95
C CYS A 130 14.56 6.73 -8.81
N THR A 131 14.90 6.30 -7.59
CA THR A 131 14.27 6.75 -6.33
C THR A 131 15.23 7.52 -5.44
N GLU A 132 16.50 7.57 -5.84
CA GLU A 132 17.58 8.23 -5.15
C GLU A 132 17.36 9.75 -5.16
N GLY A 133 17.73 10.41 -4.07
CA GLY A 133 17.59 11.86 -3.94
C GLY A 133 18.54 12.61 -4.87
N LYS A 134 18.18 13.84 -5.27
CA LYS A 134 18.99 14.68 -6.18
C LYS A 134 20.47 14.87 -5.78
N THR A 135 20.80 14.69 -4.51
CA THR A 135 22.15 14.87 -3.97
C THR A 135 23.03 13.62 -4.11
N SER A 136 22.49 12.49 -4.58
CA SER A 136 23.30 11.30 -4.81
C SER A 136 24.13 11.45 -6.10
N PRO A 137 25.37 10.95 -6.15
CA PRO A 137 26.19 10.96 -7.37
C PRO A 137 25.50 10.25 -8.55
N GLU A 138 24.69 9.21 -8.28
CA GLU A 138 23.96 8.46 -9.29
C GLU A 138 22.80 9.24 -9.92
N ALA A 139 22.29 10.30 -9.27
CA ALA A 139 21.16 11.10 -9.76
C ALA A 139 21.43 11.78 -11.12
N THR A 140 22.70 11.97 -11.48
CA THR A 140 23.10 12.52 -12.79
C THR A 140 22.60 11.64 -13.95
N ASN A 141 22.53 10.32 -13.74
CA ASN A 141 22.08 9.35 -14.74
C ASN A 141 20.57 9.08 -14.72
N CYS A 142 19.83 9.77 -13.85
CA CYS A 142 18.43 9.47 -13.61
C CYS A 142 17.49 10.41 -14.39
N ALA A 143 16.54 9.82 -15.10
CA ALA A 143 15.39 10.50 -15.70
C ALA A 143 14.34 10.88 -14.65
N THR A 144 14.23 10.11 -13.57
CA THR A 144 13.38 10.40 -12.42
C THR A 144 14.14 10.34 -11.12
N THR A 145 13.73 11.13 -10.14
CA THR A 145 14.24 11.05 -8.76
C THR A 145 13.06 11.16 -7.81
N PHE A 146 13.19 10.63 -6.60
CA PHE A 146 12.13 10.75 -5.61
C PHE A 146 12.54 11.68 -4.48
N HIS A 147 11.68 12.65 -4.17
CA HIS A 147 11.96 13.59 -3.10
C HIS A 147 11.38 13.07 -1.79
N THR A 148 12.26 12.64 -0.87
CA THR A 148 11.84 12.13 0.44
C THR A 148 11.43 13.23 1.44
N TYR A 149 11.65 14.51 1.11
CA TYR A 149 11.20 15.59 1.98
C TYR A 149 9.69 15.77 1.86
N LEU A 150 8.98 15.38 2.91
CA LEU A 150 7.61 15.76 3.16
C LEU A 150 7.54 17.28 3.26
N PRO A 151 6.59 17.97 2.59
CA PRO A 151 6.46 19.42 2.67
C PRO A 151 6.35 19.86 4.14
N PHE A 152 6.91 21.02 4.46
CA PHE A 152 6.77 21.59 5.80
C PHE A 152 5.31 22.01 6.00
N CYS A 153 4.52 21.17 6.64
CA CYS A 153 3.09 21.41 6.87
C CYS A 153 2.82 22.30 8.10
N GLY A 154 3.83 22.96 8.68
CA GLY A 154 3.67 23.81 9.86
C GLY A 154 4.24 23.21 11.14
N LYS A 155 3.77 23.70 12.30
CA LYS A 155 4.27 23.26 13.60
C LYS A 155 3.82 21.83 13.89
N ALA A 156 4.81 21.03 14.27
CA ALA A 156 4.64 19.66 14.66
C ALA A 156 3.64 19.45 15.81
N VAL A 157 2.83 18.38 15.74
CA VAL A 157 1.96 17.97 16.86
C VAL A 157 2.83 17.48 18.02
N GLU A 158 2.61 18.05 19.20
CA GLU A 158 3.28 17.62 20.41
C GLU A 158 2.71 16.28 20.89
N LYS A 159 3.57 15.41 21.45
CA LYS A 159 3.19 14.06 21.94
C LYS A 159 1.95 14.04 22.83
N ARG A 160 1.83 15.03 23.73
CA ARG A 160 0.73 15.15 24.70
C ARG A 160 -0.60 15.55 24.07
N ASN A 161 -0.58 16.05 22.84
CA ASN A 161 -1.78 16.48 22.11
C ASN A 161 -2.31 15.38 21.18
N LEU A 162 -1.74 14.17 21.24
CA LEU A 162 -2.09 13.04 20.38
C LEU A 162 -2.42 11.82 21.23
N PHE A 163 -3.66 11.34 21.10
CA PHE A 163 -4.16 10.12 21.73
C PHE A 163 -4.10 8.94 20.76
N PHE A 164 -3.45 7.85 21.16
CA PHE A 164 -3.41 6.61 20.39
C PHE A 164 -4.49 5.63 20.87
N ALA A 165 -5.30 5.16 19.94
CA ALA A 165 -6.29 4.13 20.18
C ALA A 165 -5.91 2.86 19.40
N VAL A 166 -5.36 1.86 20.11
CA VAL A 166 -4.90 0.61 19.49
C VAL A 166 -6.02 -0.42 19.52
N LYS A 167 -6.55 -0.77 18.35
CA LYS A 167 -7.50 -1.88 18.19
C LYS A 167 -6.76 -3.21 18.18
N THR A 168 -7.22 -4.13 19.01
CA THR A 168 -6.73 -5.52 19.06
C THR A 168 -7.88 -6.49 19.38
N CYS A 169 -7.56 -7.75 19.58
CA CYS A 169 -8.44 -8.77 20.13
C CYS A 169 -7.64 -9.75 21.00
N LYS A 170 -8.35 -10.51 21.86
CA LYS A 170 -7.77 -11.46 22.83
C LYS A 170 -6.68 -12.35 22.22
N LYS A 171 -6.88 -12.79 20.98
CA LYS A 171 -5.95 -13.66 20.25
C LYS A 171 -4.54 -13.04 20.12
N PHE A 172 -4.43 -11.73 19.97
CA PHE A 172 -3.19 -11.05 19.62
C PHE A 172 -2.47 -10.39 20.80
N HIS A 173 -3.03 -10.50 22.01
CA HIS A 173 -2.45 -9.95 23.23
C HIS A 173 -1.00 -10.42 23.47
N GLN A 174 -0.70 -11.69 23.19
CA GLN A 174 0.63 -12.26 23.45
C GLN A 174 1.60 -12.14 22.28
N GLU A 175 1.10 -11.95 21.05
CA GLU A 175 1.93 -11.97 19.85
C GLU A 175 2.24 -10.56 19.34
N ARG A 176 1.23 -9.71 19.19
CA ARG A 176 1.34 -8.43 18.49
C ARG A 176 1.56 -7.25 19.44
N ILE A 177 0.84 -7.23 20.56
CA ILE A 177 0.97 -6.14 21.54
C ILE A 177 2.40 -6.00 22.10
N PRO A 178 3.15 -7.08 22.39
CA PRO A 178 4.54 -6.93 22.81
C PRO A 178 5.42 -6.25 21.75
N ILE A 179 5.10 -6.39 20.46
CA ILE A 179 5.82 -5.73 19.37
C ILE A 179 5.48 -4.23 19.38
N VAL A 180 4.21 -3.86 19.51
CA VAL A 180 3.77 -2.45 19.65
C VAL A 180 4.49 -1.78 20.83
N LYS A 181 4.46 -2.42 22.01
CA LYS A 181 5.18 -1.99 23.24
C LYS A 181 6.68 -1.82 23.04
N LYS A 182 7.32 -2.75 22.33
CA LYS A 182 8.77 -2.70 22.08
C LYS A 182 9.18 -1.64 21.05
N THR A 183 8.26 -1.24 20.17
CA THR A 183 8.54 -0.37 19.02
C THR A 183 8.07 1.06 19.26
N TRP A 184 6.96 1.47 18.64
CA TRP A 184 6.55 2.87 18.53
C TRP A 184 5.77 3.39 19.74
N GLU A 185 5.17 2.51 20.56
CA GLU A 185 4.42 2.92 21.76
C GLU A 185 5.27 3.76 22.71
N LYS A 186 6.57 3.46 22.83
CA LYS A 186 7.52 4.21 23.68
C LYS A 186 7.54 5.71 23.41
N GLN A 187 7.01 6.14 22.26
CA GLN A 187 6.96 7.53 21.84
C GLN A 187 5.58 8.17 22.06
N ALA A 188 4.54 7.38 22.26
CA ALA A 188 3.18 7.84 22.55
C ALA A 188 3.08 8.31 24.01
N ALA A 189 2.52 9.50 24.23
CA ALA A 189 2.28 10.01 25.58
C ALA A 189 0.92 9.56 26.14
N LEU A 190 -0.08 9.43 25.26
CA LEU A 190 -1.44 9.02 25.60
C LEU A 190 -1.82 7.84 24.71
N ILE A 191 -2.17 6.71 25.32
CA ILE A 191 -2.52 5.48 24.61
C ILE A 191 -3.54 4.67 25.40
N GLU A 192 -4.54 4.13 24.70
CA GLU A 192 -5.43 3.09 25.21
C GLU A 192 -5.49 1.91 24.23
N TYR A 193 -5.64 0.72 24.80
CA TYR A 193 -5.82 -0.52 24.06
C TYR A 193 -7.30 -0.91 24.06
N TYR A 194 -7.86 -1.22 22.91
CA TYR A 194 -9.27 -1.60 22.74
C TYR A 194 -9.38 -3.02 22.23
N SER A 195 -9.94 -3.90 23.05
CA SER A 195 -10.04 -5.34 22.78
C SER A 195 -11.46 -5.84 23.01
N ASP A 196 -11.76 -7.04 22.51
CA ASP A 196 -12.96 -7.82 22.85
C ASP A 196 -12.85 -8.52 24.22
N TYR A 197 -11.71 -8.37 24.89
CA TYR A 197 -11.43 -8.96 26.20
C TYR A 197 -10.66 -7.99 27.09
N ALA A 198 -11.14 -7.81 28.32
CA ALA A 198 -10.46 -7.02 29.33
C ALA A 198 -9.27 -7.80 29.91
N ASP A 199 -8.08 -7.24 29.79
CA ASP A 199 -6.82 -7.81 30.23
C ASP A 199 -6.10 -6.77 31.08
N SER A 200 -5.76 -7.10 32.33
CA SER A 200 -5.08 -6.16 33.22
C SER A 200 -3.57 -6.05 32.92
N SER A 201 -2.98 -7.05 32.27
CA SER A 201 -1.56 -7.06 31.90
C SER A 201 -1.26 -6.17 30.68
N ILE A 202 -2.26 -5.99 29.84
CA ILE A 202 -2.30 -5.03 28.73
C ILE A 202 -3.58 -4.27 28.97
N PRO A 203 -3.59 -3.15 29.71
CA PRO A 203 -4.80 -2.52 30.25
C PRO A 203 -5.81 -2.18 29.14
N THR A 204 -6.62 -3.17 28.74
CA THR A 204 -7.49 -3.12 27.57
C THR A 204 -8.87 -2.70 28.01
N GLN A 205 -9.46 -1.80 27.24
CA GLN A 205 -10.82 -1.36 27.38
C GLN A 205 -11.72 -2.22 26.50
N TYR A 206 -12.69 -2.88 27.13
CA TYR A 206 -13.78 -3.56 26.43
C TYR A 206 -14.98 -2.61 26.34
N LEU A 207 -15.32 -2.18 25.13
CA LEU A 207 -16.42 -1.24 24.87
C LEU A 207 -17.76 -1.94 24.57
N GLY A 208 -17.91 -3.21 24.97
CA GLY A 208 -19.15 -3.97 24.71
C GLY A 208 -19.32 -4.44 23.26
N ILE A 209 -18.30 -4.29 22.42
CA ILE A 209 -18.34 -4.68 21.01
C ILE A 209 -17.60 -6.01 20.81
N PRO A 210 -18.31 -7.11 20.47
CA PRO A 210 -17.68 -8.39 20.23
C PRO A 210 -16.81 -8.34 18.97
N ASN A 211 -15.81 -9.22 18.90
CA ASN A 211 -15.01 -9.36 17.70
C ASN A 211 -15.83 -10.04 16.59
N THR A 212 -15.77 -9.49 15.37
CA THR A 212 -16.46 -10.04 14.20
C THR A 212 -15.47 -10.36 13.09
N GLU A 213 -15.77 -11.38 12.27
CA GLU A 213 -14.94 -11.73 11.11
C GLU A 213 -15.10 -10.74 9.94
N ARG A 214 -16.20 -9.97 9.91
CA ARG A 214 -16.50 -8.93 8.92
C ARG A 214 -17.20 -7.73 9.57
N GLY A 215 -16.93 -6.52 9.09
CA GLY A 215 -17.57 -5.30 9.59
C GLY A 215 -16.92 -4.73 10.87
N HIS A 216 -15.63 -4.38 10.80
CA HIS A 216 -14.87 -3.85 11.94
C HIS A 216 -15.22 -2.41 12.36
N CYS A 217 -16.16 -1.75 11.67
CA CYS A 217 -16.46 -0.33 11.89
C CYS A 217 -17.04 -0.04 13.28
N GLY A 218 -17.76 -1.00 13.90
CA GLY A 218 -18.38 -0.79 15.22
C GLY A 218 -17.38 -0.40 16.31
N LYS A 219 -16.25 -1.12 16.39
CA LYS A 219 -15.19 -0.82 17.36
C LYS A 219 -14.61 0.58 17.16
N THR A 220 -14.44 1.00 15.91
CA THR A 220 -13.97 2.36 15.58
C THR A 220 -14.95 3.42 16.05
N PHE A 221 -16.27 3.24 15.85
CA PHE A 221 -17.28 4.20 16.32
C PHE A 221 -17.30 4.30 17.85
N ALA A 222 -17.26 3.18 18.57
CA ALA A 222 -17.21 3.20 20.04
C ALA A 222 -15.93 3.87 20.57
N ILE A 223 -14.80 3.70 19.89
CA ILE A 223 -13.55 4.42 20.22
C ILE A 223 -13.74 5.93 20.03
N LEU A 224 -14.38 6.37 18.95
CA LEU A 224 -14.66 7.79 18.71
C LEU A 224 -15.62 8.37 19.74
N GLU A 225 -16.69 7.65 20.10
CA GLU A 225 -17.62 8.05 21.15
C GLU A 225 -16.93 8.17 22.52
N ARG A 226 -16.04 7.22 22.85
CA ARG A 226 -15.23 7.31 24.06
C ARG A 226 -14.26 8.49 24.02
N PHE A 227 -13.65 8.75 22.87
CA PHE A 227 -12.69 9.85 22.71
C PHE A 227 -13.31 11.23 22.92
N VAL A 228 -14.56 11.43 22.50
CA VAL A 228 -15.29 12.69 22.76
C VAL A 228 -15.90 12.76 24.15
N SER A 229 -15.84 11.67 24.93
CA SER A 229 -16.37 11.61 26.29
C SER A 229 -15.32 12.06 27.33
N PRO A 230 -15.75 12.44 28.55
CA PRO A 230 -14.83 12.75 29.65
C PRO A 230 -13.98 11.56 30.16
N ALA A 231 -14.15 10.36 29.58
CA ALA A 231 -13.44 9.16 30.00
C ALA A 231 -11.96 9.13 29.60
N VAL A 232 -11.54 10.00 28.67
CA VAL A 232 -10.15 10.15 28.24
C VAL A 232 -9.74 11.63 28.25
N PRO A 233 -8.43 11.95 28.31
CA PRO A 233 -7.98 13.34 28.27
C PRO A 233 -8.44 14.08 27.01
N GLU A 234 -8.94 15.31 27.19
CA GLU A 234 -9.31 16.18 26.08
C GLU A 234 -8.05 16.62 25.32
N VAL A 235 -7.86 16.06 24.12
CA VAL A 235 -6.74 16.40 23.24
C VAL A 235 -7.21 16.58 21.81
N PRO A 236 -6.50 17.40 21.00
CA PRO A 236 -6.98 17.77 19.68
C PRO A 236 -6.87 16.67 18.61
N TRP A 237 -6.11 15.60 18.87
CA TRP A 237 -5.86 14.55 17.88
C TRP A 237 -6.06 13.15 18.44
N ILE A 238 -6.78 12.33 17.68
CA ILE A 238 -6.82 10.87 17.86
C ILE A 238 -6.19 10.17 16.65
N MET A 239 -5.40 9.13 16.95
CA MET A 239 -4.91 8.17 15.97
C MET A 239 -5.41 6.78 16.31
N ILE A 240 -6.31 6.25 15.48
CA ILE A 240 -6.84 4.88 15.61
C ILE A 240 -5.99 3.96 14.74
N VAL A 241 -5.42 2.91 15.34
CA VAL A 241 -4.52 1.96 14.66
C VAL A 241 -4.85 0.51 14.98
N ASP A 242 -4.47 -0.40 14.09
CA ASP A 242 -4.54 -1.84 14.34
C ASP A 242 -3.24 -2.34 14.99
N ASP A 243 -3.31 -3.47 15.69
CA ASP A 243 -2.18 -4.08 16.41
C ASP A 243 -1.04 -4.61 15.52
N ASP A 244 -1.25 -4.67 14.22
CA ASP A 244 -0.25 -4.99 13.19
C ASP A 244 0.30 -3.75 12.47
N THR A 245 -0.02 -2.54 12.95
CA THR A 245 0.50 -1.29 12.39
C THR A 245 1.87 -0.93 12.95
N LEU A 246 2.85 -0.74 12.07
CA LEU A 246 4.13 -0.09 12.39
C LEU A 246 4.06 1.40 12.08
N ILE A 247 4.51 2.21 13.03
CA ILE A 247 4.44 3.66 12.94
C ILE A 247 5.83 4.27 12.87
N ARG A 248 6.05 5.11 11.86
CA ARG A 248 7.21 5.99 11.79
C ARG A 248 6.89 7.32 12.45
N TRP A 249 7.41 7.54 13.66
CA TRP A 249 7.13 8.73 14.47
C TRP A 249 7.41 10.06 13.75
N THR A 250 8.46 10.11 12.93
CA THR A 250 8.84 11.32 12.18
C THR A 250 7.77 11.77 11.18
N LEU A 251 6.90 10.87 10.73
CA LEU A 251 5.76 11.18 9.85
C LEU A 251 4.59 11.77 10.65
N ILE A 252 4.30 11.20 11.82
CA ILE A 252 3.21 11.65 12.70
C ILE A 252 3.46 13.05 13.23
N VAL A 253 4.67 13.33 13.72
CA VAL A 253 4.99 14.62 14.32
C VAL A 253 4.84 15.76 13.31
N ARG A 254 4.92 15.49 12.00
CA ARG A 254 4.80 16.49 10.95
C ARG A 254 3.38 16.69 10.43
N LEU A 255 2.40 15.96 10.98
CA LEU A 255 0.99 16.30 10.80
C LEU A 255 0.80 17.74 11.26
N SER A 256 0.16 18.56 10.42
CA SER A 256 -0.05 19.96 10.76
C SER A 256 -1.08 20.08 11.86
N SER A 257 -0.85 20.98 12.81
CA SER A 257 -1.89 21.49 13.71
C SER A 257 -3.08 22.15 12.97
N ASN A 258 -2.95 22.44 11.67
CA ASN A 258 -3.99 23.09 10.85
C ASN A 258 -4.87 22.12 10.04
N LEU A 259 -4.63 20.81 10.10
CA LEU A 259 -5.50 19.80 9.46
C LEU A 259 -6.58 19.34 10.46
N GLY A 260 -7.74 18.88 9.98
CA GLY A 260 -8.83 18.40 10.85
C GLY A 260 -8.48 17.15 11.68
N SER A 261 -9.23 16.95 12.76
CA SER A 261 -8.85 16.31 14.03
C SER A 261 -8.74 14.77 14.11
N VAL A 262 -8.76 14.03 13.00
CA VAL A 262 -8.86 12.55 13.04
C VAL A 262 -7.98 11.88 11.98
N LEU A 263 -7.15 10.93 12.43
CA LEU A 263 -6.43 10.01 11.55
C LEU A 263 -6.80 8.56 11.87
N ILE A 264 -7.33 7.86 10.87
CA ILE A 264 -7.74 6.46 10.98
C ILE A 264 -6.80 5.63 10.11
N SER A 265 -5.98 4.79 10.73
CA SER A 265 -5.32 3.67 10.05
C SER A 265 -6.26 2.47 10.10
N CYS A 266 -6.74 2.02 8.93
CA CYS A 266 -7.52 0.80 8.80
C CYS A 266 -6.75 -0.22 7.98
N SER A 267 -6.30 -1.30 8.61
CA SER A 267 -5.91 -2.52 7.90
C SER A 267 -7.16 -3.37 7.67
N VAL A 268 -7.57 -3.52 6.40
CA VAL A 268 -8.62 -4.48 6.03
C VAL A 268 -8.00 -5.84 5.82
N GLY A 269 -8.10 -6.71 6.84
CA GLY A 269 -7.73 -8.12 6.72
C GLY A 269 -8.73 -8.89 5.87
N SER A 270 -8.57 -8.90 4.55
CA SER A 270 -9.34 -9.76 3.66
C SER A 270 -8.61 -11.10 3.46
N LYS A 271 -9.07 -12.18 4.11
CA LYS A 271 -8.78 -13.54 3.63
C LYS A 271 -9.46 -13.72 2.26
N ARG A 272 -8.70 -13.63 1.17
CA ARG A 272 -9.18 -14.04 -0.17
C ARG A 272 -9.02 -15.54 -0.29
N GLN A 273 -10.13 -16.27 -0.48
CA GLN A 273 -10.09 -17.60 -1.09
C GLN A 273 -10.11 -17.39 -2.60
N TRP A 274 -8.98 -17.62 -3.26
CA TRP A 274 -8.96 -17.81 -4.71
C TRP A 274 -9.43 -19.24 -5.01
N PRO A 275 -10.21 -19.47 -6.08
CA PRO A 275 -10.52 -20.83 -6.52
C PRO A 275 -9.20 -21.56 -6.80
N LYS A 276 -8.99 -22.69 -6.13
CA LYS A 276 -7.86 -23.58 -6.40
C LYS A 276 -7.90 -23.96 -7.88
N SER A 277 -6.73 -23.93 -8.53
CA SER A 277 -6.55 -24.50 -9.86
C SER A 277 -7.03 -25.97 -9.85
N PRO A 278 -7.61 -26.47 -10.96
CA PRO A 278 -8.10 -27.84 -11.01
C PRO A 278 -6.91 -28.79 -10.83
N GLU A 279 -6.93 -29.54 -9.73
CA GLU A 279 -6.01 -30.63 -9.47
C GLU A 279 -5.95 -31.55 -10.69
N LYS A 280 -4.73 -31.76 -11.21
CA LYS A 280 -4.46 -32.89 -12.10
C LYS A 280 -4.84 -34.15 -11.34
N GLN A 281 -5.91 -34.80 -11.79
CA GLN A 281 -6.20 -36.19 -11.46
C GLN A 281 -4.95 -37.03 -11.73
N GLN A 282 -4.30 -37.49 -10.65
CA GLN A 282 -3.53 -38.71 -10.68
C GLN A 282 -4.09 -39.64 -9.61
N SER A 283 -4.67 -40.71 -10.13
CA SER A 283 -5.27 -41.87 -9.49
C SER A 283 -4.28 -42.69 -8.64
N PRO A 284 -4.77 -43.60 -7.80
CA PRO A 284 -4.10 -44.09 -6.59
C PRO A 284 -3.22 -45.32 -6.86
N LEU A 285 -2.50 -45.76 -5.81
CA LEU A 285 -1.72 -47.00 -5.58
C LEU A 285 -0.29 -46.61 -5.13
N CYS A 286 0.34 -47.18 -4.10
CA CYS A 286 0.16 -48.49 -3.48
C CYS A 286 0.94 -48.55 -2.14
N ARG A 287 0.36 -49.29 -1.19
CA ARG A 287 0.89 -49.83 0.10
C ARG A 287 1.17 -48.86 1.25
#